data_AF-A0A9N9HVP5-F1
#
_entry.id   AF-A0A9N9HVP5-F1
#
_cell.length_a   1.000
_cell.length_b   1.000
_cell.length_c   1.000
_cell.angle_alpha   90.00
_cell.angle_beta   90.00
_cell.angle_gamma   90.00
#
_symmetry.space_group_name_H-M   'P 1'
#
loop_
_entity.id
_entity.type
_entity.pdbx_description
1 polymer ?
#
loop_
_entity_poly.entity_id
_entity_poly.type
_entity_poly.pdbx_seq_one_letter_code
_entity_poly.pdbx_strand_id
1 'polypeptide(L)'
;MEKTTEKLPTIIIVGAGIGGLTFYHSVRKHLGQKFKVKIFERESSPQGYNIYVNRKGVTSLFYCTPPEVQIRFPEAMPDPVPKEQHSISMIDHVGRQLICLPQRNPKTVYEIESIKHDYAGLVSYRNRLRDILLEGVDIQWGKKCVGYEESDDGVPELKILDLEVTSIDVDIAVPKDYAERLMSFYANCLVQKSLGQYGDSFFSMLRLIPIDKSDEPKYRVTFGYSYPTNLDIKENIKIDDNDPKSVINHAMLRIKQLRSPCELTDLMIKILSLVPLSQPDDNYPFKTYNPPRRRQLRDINPLSVPPWKDDRIVLLGDAAHAMNPLLGLDADLLTKELLNYENDNLVSCIKRYNEQMRARSSKDVMASRSIVIKQRDPVGT
;
A
#
# COMPACT_ATOMS: atom_id res chain seq x y z
N MET A 1 -10.81 -53.58 0.93
CA MET A 1 -10.06 -52.35 1.25
C MET A 1 -10.63 -51.23 0.40
N GLU A 2 -11.56 -50.45 0.93
CA GLU A 2 -11.97 -49.19 0.30
C GLU A 2 -10.79 -48.23 0.36
N LYS A 3 -10.33 -47.75 -0.80
CA LYS A 3 -9.46 -46.58 -0.86
C LYS A 3 -10.27 -45.40 -0.32
N THR A 4 -10.03 -45.00 0.91
CA THR A 4 -10.43 -43.68 1.40
C THR A 4 -9.86 -42.66 0.43
N THR A 5 -10.72 -42.02 -0.36
CA THR A 5 -10.34 -40.85 -1.16
C THR A 5 -9.86 -39.78 -0.18
N GLU A 6 -8.55 -39.59 -0.06
CA GLU A 6 -7.98 -38.50 0.73
C GLU A 6 -8.56 -37.19 0.22
N LYS A 7 -9.38 -36.55 1.06
CA LYS A 7 -10.03 -35.29 0.73
C LYS A 7 -8.95 -34.22 0.76
N LEU A 8 -8.53 -33.76 -0.42
CA LEU A 8 -7.54 -32.69 -0.56
C LEU A 8 -7.87 -31.51 0.36
N PRO A 9 -6.93 -31.08 1.23
CA PRO A 9 -7.14 -29.92 2.11
C PRO A 9 -7.47 -28.68 1.29
N THR A 10 -8.36 -27.84 1.82
CA THR A 10 -8.82 -26.63 1.16
C THR A 10 -8.31 -25.40 1.89
N ILE A 11 -7.60 -24.53 1.16
CA ILE A 11 -7.20 -23.20 1.60
C ILE A 11 -8.30 -22.21 1.17
N ILE A 12 -8.77 -21.41 2.13
CA ILE A 12 -9.73 -20.34 1.89
C ILE A 12 -8.99 -19.02 2.07
N ILE A 13 -9.01 -18.19 1.02
CA ILE A 13 -8.43 -16.84 1.03
C ILE A 13 -9.59 -15.85 1.08
N VAL A 14 -9.59 -14.98 2.09
CA VAL A 14 -10.59 -13.92 2.25
C VAL A 14 -9.93 -12.59 1.90
N GLY A 15 -10.27 -12.03 0.73
CA GLY A 15 -9.73 -10.80 0.18
C GLY A 15 -8.85 -11.06 -1.04
N ALA A 16 -9.26 -10.51 -2.19
CA ALA A 16 -8.51 -10.50 -3.45
C ALA A 16 -7.70 -9.21 -3.61
N GLY A 17 -7.04 -8.79 -2.53
CA GLY A 17 -5.97 -7.79 -2.58
C GLY A 17 -4.65 -8.40 -3.07
N ILE A 18 -3.61 -7.57 -3.24
CA ILE A 18 -2.29 -8.01 -3.72
C ILE A 18 -1.76 -9.19 -2.88
N GLY A 19 -1.83 -9.11 -1.55
CA GLY A 19 -1.34 -10.18 -0.66
C GLY A 19 -2.06 -11.52 -0.86
N GLY A 20 -3.40 -11.51 -0.88
CA GLY A 20 -4.21 -12.72 -1.08
C GLY A 20 -4.04 -13.34 -2.46
N LEU A 21 -4.00 -12.52 -3.51
CA LEU A 21 -3.75 -13.01 -4.88
C LEU A 21 -2.31 -13.53 -5.06
N THR A 22 -1.33 -12.87 -4.44
CA THR A 22 0.07 -13.35 -4.43
C THR A 22 0.16 -14.72 -3.76
N PHE A 23 -0.52 -14.91 -2.63
CA PHE A 23 -0.58 -16.20 -1.95
C PHE A 23 -1.28 -17.28 -2.78
N TYR A 24 -2.40 -16.94 -3.46
CA TYR A 24 -3.06 -17.86 -4.39
C TYR A 24 -2.08 -18.39 -5.44
N HIS A 25 -1.38 -17.49 -6.15
CA HIS A 25 -0.40 -17.86 -7.17
C HIS A 25 0.74 -18.70 -6.59
N SER A 26 1.20 -18.36 -5.39
CA SER A 26 2.27 -19.08 -4.70
C SER A 26 1.88 -20.53 -4.38
N VAL A 27 0.67 -20.74 -3.87
CA VAL A 27 0.13 -22.08 -3.63
C VAL A 27 0.04 -22.85 -4.95
N ARG A 28 -0.47 -22.23 -6.01
CA ARG A 28 -0.60 -22.89 -7.33
C ARG A 28 0.76 -23.28 -7.92
N LYS A 29 1.75 -22.40 -7.80
CA LYS A 29 3.10 -22.61 -8.33
C LYS A 29 3.89 -23.66 -7.55
N HIS A 30 3.91 -23.58 -6.22
CA HIS A 30 4.83 -24.36 -5.39
C HIS A 30 4.18 -25.58 -4.73
N LEU A 31 2.92 -25.46 -4.33
CA LEU A 31 2.19 -26.54 -3.66
C LEU A 31 1.30 -27.34 -4.64
N GLY A 32 1.07 -26.81 -5.84
CA GLY A 32 0.38 -27.50 -6.93
C GLY A 32 -1.06 -27.89 -6.59
N GLN A 33 -1.44 -29.11 -6.97
CA GLN A 33 -2.78 -29.65 -6.72
C GLN A 33 -2.94 -30.27 -5.31
N LYS A 34 -1.91 -30.21 -4.46
CA LYS A 34 -1.98 -30.70 -3.07
C LYS A 34 -3.06 -29.98 -2.24
N PHE A 35 -3.40 -28.75 -2.64
CA PHE A 35 -4.45 -27.95 -2.02
C PHE A 35 -5.50 -27.50 -3.02
N LYS A 36 -6.77 -27.62 -2.62
CA LYS A 36 -7.84 -26.83 -3.23
C LYS A 36 -7.72 -25.41 -2.69
N VAL A 37 -7.89 -24.40 -3.53
CA VAL A 37 -7.83 -22.99 -3.11
C VAL A 37 -9.09 -22.31 -3.59
N LYS A 38 -9.77 -21.60 -2.69
CA LYS A 38 -10.92 -20.75 -2.98
C LYS A 38 -10.64 -19.35 -2.49
N ILE A 39 -10.95 -18.34 -3.28
CA ILE A 39 -10.78 -16.94 -2.91
C ILE A 39 -12.12 -16.21 -2.96
N PHE A 40 -12.38 -15.43 -1.91
CA PHE A 40 -13.62 -14.68 -1.71
C PHE A 40 -13.30 -13.18 -1.61
N GLU A 41 -14.06 -12.34 -2.30
CA GLU A 41 -13.85 -10.89 -2.31
C GLU A 41 -15.18 -10.14 -2.18
N ARG A 42 -15.18 -9.07 -1.39
CA ARG A 42 -16.34 -8.23 -1.14
C ARG A 42 -16.63 -7.28 -2.30
N GLU A 43 -15.60 -6.74 -2.95
CA GLU A 43 -15.70 -5.62 -3.89
C GLU A 43 -15.03 -5.95 -5.22
N SER A 44 -15.77 -5.76 -6.32
CA SER A 44 -15.27 -5.91 -7.69
C SER A 44 -14.63 -4.65 -8.27
N SER A 45 -14.73 -3.50 -7.59
CA SER A 45 -14.23 -2.23 -8.12
C SER A 45 -12.69 -2.21 -8.22
N PRO A 46 -12.13 -1.54 -9.24
CA PRO A 46 -10.70 -1.26 -9.31
C PRO A 46 -10.24 -0.54 -8.04
N GLN A 47 -9.05 -0.89 -7.55
CA GLN A 47 -8.54 -0.35 -6.30
C GLN A 47 -7.24 0.41 -6.47
N GLY A 48 -7.17 1.58 -5.82
CA GLY A 48 -5.98 1.99 -5.07
C GLY A 48 -5.05 3.00 -5.74
N TYR A 49 -4.38 3.72 -4.85
CA TYR A 49 -3.24 4.61 -5.08
C TYR A 49 -2.06 3.89 -5.71
N ASN A 50 -1.10 4.63 -6.24
CA ASN A 50 0.23 4.09 -6.52
C ASN A 50 0.79 3.44 -5.24
N ILE A 51 1.64 2.43 -5.42
CA ILE A 51 2.33 1.74 -4.32
C ILE A 51 3.81 1.71 -4.61
N TYR A 52 4.62 1.73 -3.55
CA TYR A 52 6.04 1.49 -3.66
C TYR A 52 6.33 0.04 -3.33
N VAL A 53 6.88 -0.71 -4.30
CA VAL A 53 7.27 -2.11 -4.09
C VAL A 53 8.78 -2.16 -4.01
N ASN A 54 9.31 -2.37 -2.80
CA ASN A 54 10.75 -2.48 -2.61
C ASN A 54 11.32 -3.77 -3.20
N ARG A 55 12.66 -3.88 -3.25
CA ARG A 55 13.37 -5.07 -3.76
C ARG A 55 12.77 -6.37 -3.23
N LYS A 56 12.67 -6.52 -1.90
CA LYS A 56 12.15 -7.74 -1.27
C LYS A 56 10.71 -8.04 -1.69
N GLY A 57 9.87 -7.02 -1.84
CA GLY A 57 8.50 -7.17 -2.33
C GLY A 57 8.46 -7.68 -3.76
N VAL A 58 9.31 -7.14 -4.65
CA VAL A 58 9.43 -7.61 -6.04
C VAL A 58 10.00 -9.04 -6.09
N THR A 59 11.05 -9.34 -5.31
CA THR A 59 11.60 -10.70 -5.15
C THR A 59 10.51 -11.70 -4.76
N SER A 60 9.69 -11.33 -3.78
CA SER A 60 8.58 -12.15 -3.30
C SER A 60 7.53 -12.37 -4.40
N LEU A 61 7.18 -11.34 -5.17
CA LEU A 61 6.26 -11.47 -6.30
C LEU A 61 6.78 -12.46 -7.34
N PHE A 62 8.06 -12.38 -7.73
CA PHE A 62 8.67 -13.36 -8.64
C PHE A 62 8.70 -14.77 -8.05
N TYR A 63 9.01 -14.91 -6.76
CA TYR A 63 8.96 -16.21 -6.12
C TYR A 63 7.54 -16.80 -6.19
N CYS A 64 6.51 -16.02 -5.83
CA CYS A 64 5.14 -16.48 -5.69
C CYS A 64 4.41 -16.71 -7.03
N THR A 65 4.73 -15.95 -8.07
CA THR A 65 3.95 -15.98 -9.32
C THR A 65 4.58 -16.86 -10.39
N PRO A 66 3.79 -17.50 -11.28
CA PRO A 66 4.31 -18.28 -12.39
C PRO A 66 4.72 -17.38 -13.58
N PRO A 67 5.55 -17.87 -14.52
CA PRO A 67 6.11 -17.04 -15.61
C PRO A 67 5.07 -16.28 -16.46
N GLU A 68 3.90 -16.89 -16.69
CA GLU A 68 2.79 -16.29 -17.44
C GLU A 68 2.21 -15.03 -16.77
N VAL A 69 2.30 -14.92 -15.44
CA VAL A 69 1.92 -13.72 -14.69
C VAL A 69 3.09 -12.74 -14.63
N GLN A 70 4.32 -13.25 -14.43
CA GLN A 70 5.53 -12.44 -14.31
C GLN A 70 5.82 -11.61 -15.56
N ILE A 71 5.63 -12.18 -16.75
CA ILE A 71 5.89 -11.50 -18.02
C ILE A 71 5.10 -10.20 -18.18
N ARG A 72 3.98 -10.08 -17.47
CA ARG A 72 3.09 -8.92 -17.48
C ARG A 72 3.43 -7.87 -16.42
N PHE A 73 4.34 -8.13 -15.48
CA PHE A 73 4.73 -7.16 -14.45
C PHE A 73 5.11 -5.76 -14.98
N PRO A 74 5.76 -5.61 -16.16
CA PRO A 74 5.99 -4.29 -16.75
C PRO A 74 4.72 -3.46 -17.01
N GLU A 75 3.53 -4.07 -17.13
CA GLU A 75 2.26 -3.32 -17.26
C GLU A 75 1.89 -2.56 -15.98
N ALA A 76 2.32 -3.05 -14.81
CA ALA A 76 2.10 -2.40 -13.51
C ALA A 76 3.33 -1.69 -12.96
N MET A 77 4.52 -2.14 -13.36
CA MET A 77 5.83 -1.64 -12.95
C MET A 77 6.63 -1.22 -14.20
N PRO A 78 6.18 -0.19 -14.94
CA PRO A 78 6.81 0.14 -16.21
C PRO A 78 8.25 0.60 -16.00
N ASP A 79 9.07 0.36 -17.02
CA ASP A 79 10.49 0.70 -17.04
C ASP A 79 10.71 2.19 -16.72
N PRO A 80 11.81 2.55 -16.03
CA PRO A 80 12.08 3.93 -15.74
C PRO A 80 12.38 4.76 -16.99
N VAL A 81 11.90 6.01 -17.01
CA VAL A 81 12.35 6.98 -18.03
C VAL A 81 13.61 7.71 -17.56
N PRO A 82 14.48 8.24 -18.46
CA PRO A 82 15.82 8.72 -18.11
C PRO A 82 15.90 9.77 -16.99
N LYS A 83 14.83 10.54 -16.76
CA LYS A 83 14.77 11.57 -15.71
C LYS A 83 14.31 11.05 -14.35
N GLU A 84 13.69 9.87 -14.26
CA GLU A 84 13.16 9.34 -13.00
C GLU A 84 14.29 8.90 -12.06
N GLN A 85 14.15 9.18 -10.76
CA GLN A 85 14.92 8.54 -9.70
C GLN A 85 13.99 7.69 -8.84
N HIS A 86 14.16 6.37 -8.89
CA HIS A 86 13.35 5.39 -8.15
C HIS A 86 13.77 5.30 -6.68
N SER A 87 13.75 6.45 -6.02
CA SER A 87 14.21 6.66 -4.65
C SER A 87 13.26 7.57 -3.89
N ILE A 88 13.61 7.81 -2.63
CA ILE A 88 12.89 8.66 -1.70
C ILE A 88 13.66 9.98 -1.54
N SER A 89 12.95 11.10 -1.71
CA SER A 89 13.44 12.42 -1.34
C SER A 89 12.55 13.03 -0.26
N MET A 90 13.19 13.64 0.73
CA MET A 90 12.53 14.41 1.77
C MET A 90 13.03 15.84 1.76
N ILE A 91 12.08 16.77 1.85
CA ILE A 91 12.35 18.21 1.89
C ILE A 91 11.63 18.83 3.09
N ASP A 92 12.01 20.04 3.47
CA ASP A 92 11.28 20.82 4.47
C ASP A 92 10.02 21.47 3.87
N HIS A 93 9.30 22.22 4.70
CA HIS A 93 8.07 22.94 4.33
C HIS A 93 8.24 24.03 3.27
N VAL A 94 9.46 24.50 2.97
CA VAL A 94 9.75 25.51 1.92
C VAL A 94 10.49 24.93 0.71
N GLY A 95 10.74 23.62 0.72
CA GLY A 95 11.32 22.90 -0.40
C GLY A 95 12.84 22.74 -0.36
N ARG A 96 13.48 22.94 0.80
CA ARG A 96 14.91 22.65 0.96
C ARG A 96 15.11 21.16 1.17
N GLN A 97 16.06 20.57 0.46
CA GLN A 97 16.37 19.16 0.55
C GLN A 97 16.92 18.79 1.94
N LEU A 98 16.27 17.85 2.61
CA LEU A 98 16.71 17.28 3.89
C LEU A 98 17.41 15.94 3.65
N ILE A 99 16.80 15.07 2.84
CA ILE A 99 17.29 13.75 2.50
C ILE A 99 17.07 13.52 1.01
N CYS A 100 18.10 13.02 0.33
CA CYS A 100 17.96 12.43 -1.00
C CYS A 100 18.80 11.17 -1.00
N LEU A 101 18.15 10.01 -1.09
CA LEU A 101 18.86 8.73 -1.06
C LEU A 101 19.38 8.43 -2.48
N PRO A 102 20.70 8.33 -2.69
CA PRO A 102 21.24 7.97 -3.99
C PRO A 102 20.87 6.52 -4.31
N GLN A 103 20.39 6.27 -5.52
CA GLN A 103 20.11 4.90 -5.99
C GLN A 103 20.56 4.66 -7.41
N ARG A 104 20.92 3.40 -7.67
CA ARG A 104 21.01 2.87 -9.03
C ARG A 104 19.60 2.53 -9.48
N ASN A 105 19.09 3.23 -10.49
CA ASN A 105 17.81 2.89 -11.09
C ASN A 105 17.93 1.52 -11.77
N PRO A 106 17.07 0.53 -11.44
CA PRO A 106 16.98 -0.68 -12.26
C PRO A 106 16.45 -0.28 -13.64
N LYS A 107 16.89 -0.90 -14.74
CA LYS A 107 16.33 -0.56 -16.05
C LYS A 107 14.95 -1.14 -16.27
N THR A 108 14.68 -2.26 -15.62
CA THR A 108 13.40 -2.98 -15.68
C THR A 108 13.12 -3.63 -14.33
N VAL A 109 11.88 -4.07 -14.12
CA VAL A 109 11.49 -4.85 -12.93
C VAL A 109 12.33 -6.13 -12.75
N TYR A 110 12.83 -6.71 -13.85
CA TYR A 110 13.64 -7.93 -13.83
C TYR A 110 15.06 -7.71 -13.30
N GLU A 111 15.53 -6.46 -13.25
CA GLU A 111 16.87 -6.12 -12.75
C GLU A 111 16.91 -5.77 -11.26
N ILE A 112 15.76 -5.78 -10.57
CA ILE A 112 15.66 -5.30 -9.18
C ILE A 112 16.59 -6.05 -8.21
N GLU A 113 16.85 -7.34 -8.46
CA GLU A 113 17.73 -8.19 -7.64
C GLU A 113 19.19 -7.72 -7.64
N SER A 114 19.61 -7.02 -8.70
CA SER A 114 20.97 -6.48 -8.79
C SER A 114 21.22 -5.35 -7.78
N ILE A 115 20.17 -4.81 -7.17
CA ILE A 115 20.26 -3.74 -6.17
C ILE A 115 20.53 -4.35 -4.79
N LYS A 116 21.61 -3.90 -4.13
CA LYS A 116 22.09 -4.50 -2.87
C LYS A 116 21.53 -3.85 -1.60
N HIS A 117 20.41 -3.14 -1.68
CA HIS A 117 19.82 -2.46 -0.53
C HIS A 117 18.29 -2.43 -0.58
N ASP A 118 17.66 -2.44 0.59
CA ASP A 118 16.21 -2.58 0.73
C ASP A 118 15.44 -1.25 0.63
N TYR A 119 16.14 -0.12 0.58
CA TYR A 119 15.53 1.19 0.30
C TYR A 119 15.21 1.41 -1.18
N ALA A 120 15.54 0.45 -2.06
CA ALA A 120 15.20 0.47 -3.48
C ALA A 120 13.87 -0.21 -3.78
N GLY A 121 13.21 0.26 -4.82
CA GLY A 121 11.88 -0.18 -5.19
C GLY A 121 11.31 0.60 -6.36
N LEU A 122 10.14 0.17 -6.82
CA LEU A 122 9.46 0.72 -7.98
C LEU A 122 8.13 1.32 -7.55
N VAL A 123 7.88 2.57 -7.97
CA VAL A 123 6.52 3.11 -7.93
C VAL A 123 5.70 2.38 -8.99
N SER A 124 4.66 1.69 -8.52
CA SER A 124 3.88 0.70 -9.26
C SER A 124 2.39 1.04 -9.19
N TYR A 125 1.66 0.75 -10.27
CA TYR A 125 0.22 0.96 -10.34
C TYR A 125 -0.52 -0.17 -9.62
N ARG A 126 -1.01 0.07 -8.40
CA ARG A 126 -1.69 -0.95 -7.56
C ARG A 126 -2.83 -1.65 -8.28
N ASN A 127 -3.64 -0.89 -9.02
CA ASN A 127 -4.75 -1.43 -9.78
C ASN A 127 -4.27 -2.38 -10.89
N ARG A 128 -3.26 -1.98 -11.67
CA ARG A 128 -2.70 -2.84 -12.73
C ARG A 128 -2.05 -4.09 -12.15
N LEU A 129 -1.33 -3.96 -11.02
CA LEU A 129 -0.73 -5.11 -10.36
C LEU A 129 -1.80 -6.10 -9.89
N ARG A 130 -2.90 -5.59 -9.32
CA ARG A 130 -4.06 -6.42 -8.99
C ARG A 130 -4.63 -7.08 -10.25
N ASP A 131 -4.86 -6.33 -11.34
CA ASP A 131 -5.40 -6.86 -12.60
C ASP A 131 -4.57 -8.00 -13.18
N ILE A 132 -3.24 -7.89 -13.15
CA ILE A 132 -2.31 -8.95 -13.55
C ILE A 132 -2.47 -10.18 -12.64
N LEU A 133 -2.52 -9.96 -11.33
CA LEU A 133 -2.66 -11.04 -10.35
C LEU A 133 -4.06 -11.69 -10.36
N LEU A 134 -5.08 -11.07 -10.95
CA LEU A 134 -6.41 -11.66 -11.14
C LEU A 134 -6.44 -12.70 -12.27
N GLU A 135 -5.43 -12.75 -13.14
CA GLU A 135 -5.39 -13.65 -14.28
C GLU A 135 -5.42 -15.13 -13.86
N GLY A 136 -6.35 -15.88 -14.45
CA GLY A 136 -6.52 -17.32 -14.17
C GLY A 136 -7.05 -17.65 -12.77
N VAL A 137 -7.56 -16.67 -12.01
CA VAL A 137 -8.08 -16.88 -10.66
C VAL A 137 -9.61 -16.90 -10.67
N ASP A 138 -10.20 -18.00 -10.18
CA ASP A 138 -11.64 -18.12 -9.98
C ASP A 138 -12.05 -17.46 -8.64
N ILE A 139 -12.54 -16.22 -8.72
CA ILE A 139 -12.91 -15.40 -7.56
C ILE A 139 -14.41 -15.43 -7.31
N GLN A 140 -14.75 -15.68 -6.05
CA GLN A 140 -16.11 -15.63 -5.55
C GLN A 140 -16.42 -14.18 -5.10
N TRP A 141 -16.92 -13.37 -6.03
CA TRP A 141 -17.22 -11.94 -5.82
C TRP A 141 -18.50 -11.71 -4.99
N GLY A 142 -18.61 -10.52 -4.38
CA GLY A 142 -19.75 -10.11 -3.56
C GLY A 142 -19.85 -10.88 -2.23
N LYS A 143 -18.75 -11.52 -1.79
CA LYS A 143 -18.69 -12.35 -0.59
C LYS A 143 -17.88 -11.63 0.48
N LYS A 144 -18.59 -10.93 1.37
CA LYS A 144 -18.01 -10.34 2.57
C LYS A 144 -17.95 -11.40 3.68
N CYS A 145 -16.76 -11.70 4.17
CA CYS A 145 -16.62 -12.46 5.41
C CYS A 145 -17.08 -11.56 6.58
N VAL A 146 -18.06 -12.02 7.34
CA VAL A 146 -18.63 -11.31 8.51
C VAL A 146 -18.21 -11.93 9.85
N GLY A 147 -17.49 -13.05 9.79
CA GLY A 147 -17.03 -13.81 10.94
C GLY A 147 -16.69 -15.24 10.51
N TYR A 148 -16.09 -15.97 11.43
CA TYR A 148 -15.94 -17.43 11.35
C TYR A 148 -16.36 -18.00 12.69
N GLU A 149 -16.89 -19.22 12.70
CA GLU A 149 -17.22 -19.94 13.93
C GLU A 149 -16.23 -21.10 14.10
N GLU A 150 -15.44 -21.05 15.16
CA GLU A 150 -14.72 -22.20 15.71
C GLU A 150 -15.15 -22.36 17.18
N SER A 151 -15.64 -23.54 17.55
CA SER A 151 -15.73 -23.98 18.95
C SER A 151 -14.31 -24.39 19.42
N ASP A 152 -13.73 -24.02 20.56
CA ASP A 152 -14.15 -23.27 21.76
C ASP A 152 -13.05 -22.28 22.22
N ASP A 153 -12.50 -21.43 21.34
CA ASP A 153 -11.66 -20.31 21.78
C ASP A 153 -11.81 -19.14 20.80
N GLY A 154 -12.40 -18.04 21.28
CA GLY A 154 -12.67 -16.85 20.49
C GLY A 154 -11.42 -16.17 19.94
N VAL A 155 -11.61 -15.38 18.88
CA VAL A 155 -10.56 -14.51 18.33
C VAL A 155 -10.07 -13.54 19.41
N PRO A 156 -8.76 -13.43 19.68
CA PRO A 156 -8.25 -12.44 20.64
C PRO A 156 -8.63 -11.01 20.24
N GLU A 157 -8.90 -10.16 21.22
CA GLU A 157 -9.23 -8.75 21.02
C GLU A 157 -8.04 -7.99 20.41
N LEU A 158 -8.13 -7.66 19.13
CA LEU A 158 -7.12 -6.89 18.40
C LEU A 158 -7.22 -5.41 18.74
N LYS A 159 -6.21 -4.82 19.41
CA LYS A 159 -6.21 -3.38 19.65
C LYS A 159 -5.74 -2.63 18.40
N ILE A 160 -6.66 -1.84 17.85
CA ILE A 160 -6.37 -0.84 16.82
C ILE A 160 -5.96 0.45 17.53
N LEU A 161 -4.79 0.99 17.20
CA LEU A 161 -4.32 2.26 17.77
C LEU A 161 -4.62 3.40 16.80
N ASP A 162 -5.23 4.45 17.34
CA ASP A 162 -5.35 5.72 16.64
C ASP A 162 -4.06 6.52 16.87
N LEU A 163 -3.40 6.92 15.78
CA LEU A 163 -2.14 7.66 15.85
C LEU A 163 -2.35 9.18 15.99
N GLU A 164 -3.60 9.63 16.16
CA GLU A 164 -4.01 11.03 16.28
C GLU A 164 -3.51 11.89 15.10
N VAL A 165 -3.39 11.26 13.94
CA VAL A 165 -3.02 11.88 12.68
C VAL A 165 -4.15 11.64 11.69
N THR A 166 -4.64 12.71 11.11
CA THR A 166 -5.61 12.65 10.02
C THR A 166 -4.86 12.73 8.71
N SER A 167 -5.19 11.85 7.75
CA SER A 167 -4.66 11.87 6.40
C SER A 167 -5.76 11.99 5.36
N ILE A 168 -5.43 12.65 4.26
CA ILE A 168 -6.26 12.77 3.06
C ILE A 168 -5.40 12.28 1.90
N ASP A 169 -5.81 11.18 1.31
CA ASP A 169 -5.11 10.54 0.19
C ASP A 169 -6.02 10.52 -1.02
N VAL A 170 -5.50 10.94 -2.17
CA VAL A 170 -6.23 11.04 -3.45
C VAL A 170 -5.31 10.71 -4.62
N ASP A 171 -5.87 10.20 -5.71
CA ASP A 171 -5.18 10.12 -7.00
C ASP A 171 -5.68 11.22 -7.93
N ILE A 172 -4.75 11.92 -8.57
CA ILE A 172 -5.03 13.13 -9.35
C ILE A 172 -4.37 13.00 -10.72
N ALA A 173 -5.12 13.31 -11.77
CA ALA A 173 -4.55 13.58 -13.09
C ALA A 173 -4.08 15.04 -13.14
N VAL A 174 -2.76 15.26 -13.17
CA VAL A 174 -2.18 16.60 -13.22
C VAL A 174 -1.59 16.91 -14.60
N PRO A 175 -1.61 18.15 -15.06
CA PRO A 175 -0.90 18.55 -16.28
C PRO A 175 0.62 18.40 -16.12
N LYS A 176 1.31 18.33 -17.27
CA LYS A 176 2.77 18.16 -17.33
C LYS A 176 3.55 19.18 -16.51
N ASP A 177 3.18 20.46 -16.56
CA ASP A 177 3.90 21.52 -15.85
C ASP A 177 3.84 21.35 -14.33
N TYR A 178 2.72 20.87 -13.79
CA TYR A 178 2.57 20.60 -12.35
C TYR A 178 3.41 19.38 -11.94
N ALA A 179 3.42 18.33 -12.76
CA ALA A 179 4.25 17.16 -12.54
C ALA A 179 5.75 17.53 -12.55
N GLU A 180 6.21 18.29 -13.56
CA GLU A 180 7.62 18.69 -13.68
C GLU A 180 8.05 19.63 -12.53
N ARG A 181 7.22 20.60 -12.15
CA ARG A 181 7.49 21.48 -11.00
C ARG A 181 7.55 20.70 -9.70
N LEU A 182 6.62 19.77 -9.48
CA LEU A 182 6.66 18.91 -8.29
C LEU A 182 7.97 18.11 -8.25
N MET A 183 8.34 17.46 -9.34
CA MET A 183 9.58 16.69 -9.44
C MET A 183 10.84 17.52 -9.20
N SER A 184 10.87 18.79 -9.60
CA SER A 184 12.03 19.66 -9.37
C SER A 184 12.35 19.90 -7.89
N PHE A 185 11.34 19.95 -7.01
CA PHE A 185 11.56 20.06 -5.56
C PHE A 185 12.25 18.83 -4.99
N TYR A 186 12.06 17.67 -5.61
CA TYR A 186 12.45 16.37 -5.09
C TYR A 186 13.62 15.73 -5.85
N ALA A 187 14.40 16.51 -6.60
CA ALA A 187 15.50 16.01 -7.42
C ALA A 187 15.10 14.85 -8.36
N ASN A 188 13.87 14.90 -8.86
CA ASN A 188 13.23 13.84 -9.64
C ASN A 188 13.06 12.48 -8.94
N CYS A 189 13.08 12.43 -7.60
CA CYS A 189 12.67 11.25 -6.85
C CYS A 189 11.17 11.01 -6.97
N LEU A 190 10.77 9.75 -7.18
CA LEU A 190 9.38 9.37 -7.38
C LEU A 190 8.58 9.23 -6.09
N VAL A 191 9.25 8.95 -4.97
CA VAL A 191 8.64 8.96 -3.64
C VAL A 191 9.08 10.23 -2.93
N GLN A 192 8.12 11.05 -2.55
CA GLN A 192 8.35 12.44 -2.21
C GLN A 192 7.71 12.73 -0.86
N LYS A 193 8.45 13.37 0.05
CA LYS A 193 7.96 13.73 1.36
C LYS A 193 8.36 15.16 1.70
N SER A 194 7.42 16.01 2.11
CA SER A 194 7.74 17.30 2.73
C SER A 194 7.27 17.32 4.18
N LEU A 195 8.16 17.74 5.08
CA LEU A 195 7.88 17.88 6.51
C LEU A 195 7.49 19.31 6.85
N GLY A 196 6.31 19.46 7.47
CA GLY A 196 5.81 20.71 8.02
C GLY A 196 6.45 21.09 9.34
N GLN A 197 6.39 22.36 9.71
CA GLN A 197 6.88 22.83 11.01
C GLN A 197 5.91 22.55 12.15
N TYR A 198 4.61 22.43 11.85
CA TYR A 198 3.53 22.31 12.83
C TYR A 198 2.90 20.92 12.85
N GLY A 199 3.70 19.90 12.57
CA GLY A 199 3.29 18.49 12.60
C GLY A 199 2.56 18.00 11.35
N ASP A 200 2.33 18.86 10.36
CA ASP A 200 1.79 18.44 9.07
C ASP A 200 2.86 17.79 8.20
N SER A 201 2.43 16.99 7.24
CA SER A 201 3.32 16.43 6.25
C SER A 201 2.62 16.17 4.94
N PHE A 202 3.38 16.30 3.86
CA PHE A 202 2.94 16.01 2.50
C PHE A 202 3.72 14.81 1.98
N PHE A 203 3.03 13.91 1.30
CA PHE A 203 3.58 12.73 0.65
C PHE A 203 3.05 12.63 -0.77
N SER A 204 3.89 12.26 -1.72
CA SER A 204 3.44 11.92 -3.07
C SER A 204 4.20 10.77 -3.71
N MET A 205 3.50 10.08 -4.61
CA MET A 205 4.07 9.13 -5.55
C MET A 205 3.66 9.47 -6.98
N LEU A 206 4.63 9.66 -7.85
CA LEU A 206 4.43 10.08 -9.24
C LEU A 206 5.39 9.31 -10.16
N ARG A 207 4.93 8.97 -11.36
CA ARG A 207 5.77 8.52 -12.49
C ARG A 207 5.87 9.63 -13.53
N LEU A 208 7.02 9.82 -14.17
CA LEU A 208 7.19 10.67 -15.35
C LEU A 208 6.76 9.94 -16.64
N ILE A 209 5.69 9.17 -16.53
CA ILE A 209 5.04 8.46 -17.63
C ILE A 209 3.62 9.01 -17.72
N PRO A 210 3.24 9.65 -18.83
CA PRO A 210 1.91 10.22 -18.95
C PRO A 210 0.87 9.09 -19.10
N ILE A 211 -0.33 9.34 -18.59
CA ILE A 211 -1.46 8.39 -18.62
C ILE A 211 -2.09 8.35 -20.03
N ASP A 212 -2.03 9.48 -20.74
CA ASP A 212 -2.45 9.63 -22.12
C ASP A 212 -1.29 10.18 -22.98
N LYS A 213 -1.40 10.02 -24.30
CA LYS A 213 -0.39 10.51 -25.26
C LYS A 213 -0.89 11.74 -26.03
N SER A 214 -1.76 12.55 -25.42
CA SER A 214 -2.26 13.77 -26.04
C SER A 214 -1.18 14.86 -26.14
N ASP A 215 -1.45 15.93 -26.88
CA ASP A 215 -0.57 17.10 -26.98
C ASP A 215 -0.39 17.80 -25.62
N GLU A 216 -1.38 17.69 -24.73
CA GLU A 216 -1.36 18.18 -23.35
C GLU A 216 -1.45 17.00 -22.36
N PRO A 217 -0.37 16.20 -22.24
CA PRO A 217 -0.43 14.94 -21.51
C PRO A 217 -0.67 15.12 -20.02
N LYS A 218 -1.47 14.23 -19.44
CA LYS A 218 -1.70 14.17 -17.99
C LYS A 218 -0.87 13.09 -17.30
N TYR A 219 -0.53 13.33 -16.05
CA TYR A 219 0.28 12.45 -15.21
C TYR A 219 -0.48 12.04 -13.95
N ARG A 220 -0.23 10.83 -13.45
CA ARG A 220 -0.89 10.33 -12.24
C ARG A 220 -0.06 10.65 -11.01
N VAL A 221 -0.60 11.49 -10.13
CA VAL A 221 -0.03 11.75 -8.80
C VAL A 221 -0.91 11.08 -7.75
N THR A 222 -0.33 10.21 -6.93
CA THR A 222 -0.89 9.91 -5.62
C THR A 222 -0.46 11.02 -4.68
N PHE A 223 -1.42 11.74 -4.11
CA PHE A 223 -1.21 12.86 -3.21
C PHE A 223 -1.74 12.48 -1.84
N GLY A 224 -0.91 12.58 -0.81
CA GLY A 224 -1.25 12.37 0.58
C GLY A 224 -0.89 13.60 1.41
N TYR A 225 -1.84 14.13 2.18
CA TYR A 225 -1.59 15.19 3.14
C TYR A 225 -2.08 14.77 4.51
N SER A 226 -1.18 14.83 5.49
CA SER A 226 -1.46 14.41 6.87
C SER A 226 -1.19 15.55 7.83
N TYR A 227 -1.98 15.64 8.90
CA TYR A 227 -1.84 16.66 9.93
C TYR A 227 -2.36 16.14 11.29
N PRO A 228 -1.98 16.78 12.42
CA PRO A 228 -2.44 16.36 13.74
C PRO A 228 -3.96 16.50 13.90
N THR A 229 -4.64 15.43 14.29
CA THR A 229 -6.12 15.39 14.41
C THR A 229 -6.63 16.37 15.47
N ASN A 230 -5.84 16.65 16.50
CA ASN A 230 -6.20 17.56 17.58
C ASN A 230 -6.46 19.01 17.11
N LEU A 231 -5.94 19.42 15.95
CA LEU A 231 -6.21 20.74 15.37
C LEU A 231 -7.68 20.90 15.00
N ASP A 232 -8.32 19.84 14.46
CA ASP A 232 -9.74 19.87 14.10
C ASP A 232 -10.64 19.95 15.34
N ILE A 233 -10.22 19.27 16.42
CA ILE A 233 -10.92 19.26 17.70
C ILE A 233 -10.83 20.64 18.38
N LYS A 234 -9.62 21.20 18.48
CA LYS A 234 -9.38 22.51 19.13
C LYS A 234 -10.11 23.65 18.43
N GLU A 235 -10.17 23.62 17.11
CA GLU A 235 -10.84 24.65 16.30
C GLU A 235 -12.34 24.39 16.12
N ASN A 236 -12.87 23.29 16.68
CA ASN A 236 -14.29 22.89 16.60
C ASN A 236 -14.82 22.89 15.15
N ILE A 237 -14.00 22.44 14.20
CA ILE A 237 -14.36 22.44 12.78
C ILE A 237 -15.24 21.23 12.50
N LYS A 238 -16.44 21.47 11.97
CA LYS A 238 -17.29 20.42 11.40
C LYS A 238 -16.92 20.18 9.95
N ILE A 239 -16.42 18.98 9.66
CA ILE A 239 -16.10 18.54 8.29
C ILE A 239 -17.01 17.35 7.96
N ASP A 240 -17.73 17.43 6.85
CA ASP A 240 -18.45 16.28 6.31
C ASP A 240 -17.50 15.40 5.50
N ASP A 241 -17.18 14.22 6.02
CA ASP A 241 -16.29 13.24 5.38
C ASP A 241 -16.96 12.46 4.24
N ASN A 242 -18.26 12.64 4.01
CA ASN A 242 -18.98 12.09 2.86
C ASN A 242 -19.15 13.11 1.72
N ASP A 243 -18.76 14.38 1.93
CA ASP A 243 -18.71 15.40 0.89
C ASP A 243 -17.24 15.64 0.46
N PRO A 244 -16.83 15.15 -0.72
CA PRO A 244 -15.51 15.42 -1.29
C PRO A 244 -15.10 16.89 -1.29
N LYS A 245 -16.06 17.81 -1.51
CA LYS A 245 -15.78 19.25 -1.56
C LYS A 245 -15.41 19.78 -0.18
N SER A 246 -16.18 19.42 0.84
CA SER A 246 -15.87 19.70 2.25
C SER A 246 -14.46 19.24 2.62
N VAL A 247 -14.10 18.00 2.29
CA VAL A 247 -12.78 17.41 2.59
C VAL A 247 -11.64 18.15 1.89
N ILE A 248 -11.77 18.42 0.59
CA ILE A 248 -10.72 19.09 -0.19
C ILE A 248 -10.55 20.56 0.23
N ASN A 249 -11.64 21.27 0.49
CA ASN A 249 -11.57 22.64 1.02
C ASN A 249 -10.87 22.68 2.38
N HIS A 250 -11.17 21.71 3.25
CA HIS A 250 -10.51 21.60 4.55
C HIS A 250 -9.01 21.28 4.40
N ALA A 251 -8.63 20.37 3.50
CA ALA A 251 -7.23 20.06 3.21
C ALA A 251 -6.44 21.31 2.78
N MET A 252 -7.00 22.07 1.83
CA MET A 252 -6.39 23.32 1.35
C MET A 252 -6.30 24.39 2.46
N LEU A 253 -7.30 24.47 3.34
CA LEU A 253 -7.27 25.35 4.51
C LEU A 253 -6.13 24.97 5.46
N ARG A 254 -5.99 23.68 5.79
CA ARG A 254 -4.92 23.18 6.67
C ARG A 254 -3.54 23.44 6.10
N ILE A 255 -3.35 23.22 4.80
CA ILE A 255 -2.09 23.56 4.12
C ILE A 255 -1.76 25.04 4.27
N LYS A 256 -2.74 25.94 4.07
CA LYS A 256 -2.54 27.40 4.23
C LYS A 256 -2.25 27.83 5.66
N GLN A 257 -2.81 27.14 6.65
CA GLN A 257 -2.60 27.43 8.06
C GLN A 257 -1.24 26.92 8.57
N LEU A 258 -0.83 25.74 8.12
CA LEU A 258 0.33 25.03 8.68
C LEU A 258 1.61 25.21 7.84
N ARG A 259 1.52 25.75 6.62
CA ARG A 259 2.68 26.00 5.77
C ARG A 259 2.81 27.47 5.40
N SER A 260 4.05 27.95 5.48
CA SER A 260 4.44 29.26 4.98
C SER A 260 4.10 29.41 3.48
N PRO A 261 3.67 30.61 3.04
CA PRO A 261 3.49 30.89 1.62
C PRO A 261 4.81 30.71 0.86
N CYS A 262 4.84 29.75 -0.05
CA CYS A 262 5.96 29.47 -0.93
C CYS A 262 5.48 28.71 -2.17
N GLU A 263 6.35 28.55 -3.17
CA GLU A 263 5.98 27.88 -4.41
C GLU A 263 5.48 26.44 -4.19
N LEU A 264 6.07 25.70 -3.24
CA LEU A 264 5.63 24.34 -2.92
C LEU A 264 4.20 24.32 -2.35
N THR A 265 3.90 25.21 -1.40
CA THR A 265 2.57 25.36 -0.80
C THR A 265 1.52 25.71 -1.87
N ASP A 266 1.84 26.66 -2.77
CA ASP A 266 0.96 27.05 -3.87
C ASP A 266 0.72 25.90 -4.85
N LEU A 267 1.76 25.13 -5.16
CA LEU A 267 1.65 23.96 -6.03
C LEU A 267 0.78 22.86 -5.42
N MET A 268 0.93 22.57 -4.12
CA MET A 268 0.08 21.60 -3.41
C MET A 268 -1.40 21.98 -3.49
N ILE A 269 -1.73 23.26 -3.27
CA ILE A 269 -3.11 23.77 -3.35
C ILE A 269 -3.64 23.67 -4.79
N LYS A 270 -2.82 24.04 -5.78
CA LYS A 270 -3.20 23.92 -7.21
C LYS A 270 -3.47 22.47 -7.59
N ILE A 271 -2.63 21.53 -7.17
CA ILE A 271 -2.84 20.09 -7.42
C ILE A 271 -4.15 19.62 -6.77
N LEU A 272 -4.41 19.97 -5.50
CA LEU A 272 -5.66 19.61 -4.82
C LEU A 272 -6.91 20.19 -5.49
N SER A 273 -6.81 21.38 -6.11
CA SER A 273 -7.94 21.98 -6.83
C SER A 273 -8.37 21.19 -8.07
N LEU A 274 -7.53 20.26 -8.56
CA LEU A 274 -7.83 19.39 -9.69
C LEU A 274 -8.53 18.08 -9.29
N VAL A 275 -8.73 17.84 -7.99
CA VAL A 275 -9.36 16.61 -7.50
C VAL A 275 -10.82 16.55 -7.96
N PRO A 276 -11.26 15.45 -8.61
CA PRO A 276 -12.66 15.26 -8.94
C PRO A 276 -13.53 15.17 -7.68
N LEU A 277 -14.55 16.03 -7.60
CA LEU A 277 -15.47 16.11 -6.46
C LEU A 277 -16.66 15.14 -6.56
N SER A 278 -16.77 14.43 -7.67
CA SER A 278 -17.74 13.37 -7.91
C SER A 278 -17.08 12.26 -8.72
N GLN A 279 -17.79 11.14 -8.90
CA GLN A 279 -17.32 10.07 -9.78
C GLN A 279 -17.04 10.65 -11.18
N PRO A 280 -15.79 10.53 -11.68
CA PRO A 280 -15.44 11.02 -12.99
C PRO A 280 -16.17 10.26 -14.08
N ASP A 281 -16.37 10.91 -15.23
CA ASP A 281 -16.91 10.25 -16.42
C ASP A 281 -15.88 9.29 -17.05
N ASP A 282 -16.30 8.58 -18.10
CA ASP A 282 -15.43 7.64 -18.81
C ASP A 282 -14.24 8.32 -19.54
N ASN A 283 -14.27 9.65 -19.69
CA ASN A 283 -13.19 10.42 -20.29
C ASN A 283 -12.06 10.75 -19.30
N TYR A 284 -12.26 10.49 -18.00
CA TYR A 284 -11.21 10.72 -17.02
C TYR A 284 -10.04 9.74 -17.24
N PRO A 285 -8.77 10.19 -17.15
CA PRO A 285 -7.62 9.40 -17.62
C PRO A 285 -7.40 8.05 -16.93
N PHE A 286 -8.02 7.79 -15.78
CA PHE A 286 -7.94 6.51 -15.10
C PHE A 286 -9.20 6.18 -14.30
N LYS A 287 -9.58 4.91 -14.24
CA LYS A 287 -10.87 4.45 -13.66
C LYS A 287 -10.86 4.26 -12.14
N THR A 288 -9.72 4.45 -11.48
CA THR A 288 -9.60 4.31 -10.02
C THR A 288 -9.97 5.62 -9.34
N TYR A 289 -11.27 5.82 -9.08
CA TYR A 289 -11.75 6.93 -8.26
C TYR A 289 -12.03 6.47 -6.84
N ASN A 290 -11.27 7.02 -5.89
CA ASN A 290 -11.59 6.95 -4.47
C ASN A 290 -12.06 8.34 -4.04
N PRO A 291 -13.32 8.51 -3.60
CA PRO A 291 -13.79 9.79 -3.11
C PRO A 291 -12.85 10.34 -2.01
N PRO A 292 -12.47 11.63 -2.11
CA PRO A 292 -11.71 12.31 -1.06
C PRO A 292 -12.39 12.15 0.29
N ARG A 293 -11.64 11.64 1.26
CA ARG A 293 -12.12 11.42 2.62
C ARG A 293 -10.97 11.54 3.60
N ARG A 294 -11.21 12.20 4.74
CA ARG A 294 -10.27 12.17 5.86
C ARG A 294 -10.28 10.80 6.50
N ARG A 295 -9.10 10.25 6.75
CA ARG A 295 -8.91 8.96 7.42
C ARG A 295 -8.00 9.16 8.61
N GLN A 296 -8.39 8.63 9.77
CA GLN A 296 -7.47 8.52 10.90
C GLN A 296 -6.43 7.47 10.55
N LEU A 297 -5.16 7.83 10.68
CA LEU A 297 -4.07 6.90 10.50
C LEU A 297 -4.06 5.95 11.69
N ARG A 298 -4.21 4.66 11.38
CA ARG A 298 -4.35 3.60 12.37
C ARG A 298 -3.42 2.47 12.03
N ASP A 299 -2.93 1.80 13.06
CA ASP A 299 -2.20 0.57 12.93
C ASP A 299 -2.69 -0.47 13.95
N ILE A 300 -2.19 -1.68 13.82
CA ILE A 300 -2.41 -2.76 14.78
C ILE A 300 -1.36 -2.66 15.87
N ASN A 301 -1.72 -2.83 17.14
CA ASN A 301 -0.71 -3.09 18.17
C ASN A 301 -0.31 -4.57 18.14
N PRO A 302 0.86 -4.94 17.60
CA PRO A 302 1.24 -6.34 17.45
C PRO A 302 1.50 -7.03 18.79
N LEU A 303 1.72 -6.26 19.87
CA LEU A 303 1.91 -6.76 21.23
C LEU A 303 0.59 -6.88 22.01
N SER A 304 -0.53 -6.41 21.45
CA SER A 304 -1.82 -6.45 22.14
C SER A 304 -2.54 -7.78 22.05
N VAL A 305 -2.13 -8.63 21.12
CA VAL A 305 -2.71 -9.96 20.91
C VAL A 305 -1.72 -11.02 21.40
N PRO A 306 -2.16 -12.06 22.13
CA PRO A 306 -1.32 -13.23 22.40
C PRO A 306 -0.80 -13.82 21.09
N PRO A 307 0.25 -14.68 21.13
CA PRO A 307 0.60 -15.50 19.97
C PRO A 307 -0.67 -16.07 19.34
N TRP A 308 -0.82 -15.93 18.03
CA TRP A 308 -1.99 -16.46 17.36
C TRP A 308 -2.02 -17.96 17.56
N LYS A 309 -3.21 -18.52 17.65
CA LYS A 309 -3.38 -19.95 17.74
C LYS A 309 -2.77 -20.57 16.48
N ASP A 310 -1.93 -21.58 16.69
CA ASP A 310 -1.28 -22.30 15.60
C ASP A 310 -2.26 -23.32 15.03
N ASP A 311 -3.26 -22.83 14.29
CA ASP A 311 -4.34 -23.66 13.75
C ASP A 311 -4.51 -23.47 12.24
N ARG A 312 -5.74 -23.66 11.75
CA ARG A 312 -6.06 -23.65 10.31
C ARG A 312 -6.36 -22.23 9.81
N ILE A 313 -6.34 -21.24 10.70
CA ILE A 313 -6.62 -19.83 10.40
C ILE A 313 -5.32 -19.05 10.45
N VAL A 314 -5.03 -18.37 9.36
CA VAL A 314 -3.79 -17.63 9.18
C VAL A 314 -4.11 -16.23 8.71
N LEU A 315 -3.55 -15.23 9.40
CA LEU A 315 -3.62 -13.84 8.98
C LEU A 315 -2.40 -13.50 8.11
N LEU A 316 -2.63 -12.67 7.09
CA LEU A 316 -1.62 -12.27 6.10
C LEU A 316 -1.81 -10.80 5.69
N GLY A 317 -0.72 -10.08 5.46
CA GLY A 317 -0.74 -8.68 5.04
C GLY A 317 -1.41 -7.77 6.07
N ASP A 318 -2.24 -6.84 5.62
CA ASP A 318 -2.88 -5.86 6.51
C ASP A 318 -3.80 -6.50 7.58
N ALA A 319 -4.32 -7.71 7.33
CA ALA A 319 -5.10 -8.44 8.35
C ALA A 319 -4.23 -8.88 9.54
N ALA A 320 -2.93 -9.11 9.27
CA ALA A 320 -1.94 -9.53 10.25
C ALA A 320 -1.26 -8.33 10.93
N HIS A 321 -0.88 -7.33 10.14
CA HIS A 321 0.01 -6.25 10.58
C HIS A 321 -0.13 -4.97 9.76
N ALA A 322 -1.36 -4.50 9.55
CA ALA A 322 -1.63 -3.20 8.93
C ALA A 322 -0.64 -2.12 9.44
N MET A 323 0.17 -1.62 8.52
CA MET A 323 1.22 -0.64 8.75
C MET A 323 1.42 0.22 7.50
N ASN A 324 2.31 1.20 7.55
CA ASN A 324 2.71 1.95 6.35
C ASN A 324 3.35 1.01 5.30
N PRO A 325 3.11 1.26 4.01
CA PRO A 325 3.08 0.22 2.98
C PRO A 325 4.43 -0.49 2.76
N LEU A 326 4.49 -1.78 3.11
CA LEU A 326 5.50 -2.76 2.70
C LEU A 326 4.78 -4.03 2.22
N LEU A 327 5.06 -4.50 1.01
CA LEU A 327 4.20 -5.48 0.31
C LEU A 327 4.83 -6.87 0.12
N GLY A 328 3.99 -7.90 0.19
CA GLY A 328 4.22 -9.22 -0.44
C GLY A 328 5.05 -10.24 0.34
N LEU A 329 5.71 -9.87 1.44
CA LEU A 329 6.69 -10.74 2.12
C LEU A 329 6.08 -11.92 2.90
N ASP A 330 4.78 -11.90 3.18
CA ASP A 330 4.13 -12.94 3.96
C ASP A 330 3.70 -14.13 3.10
N ALA A 331 3.29 -13.88 1.85
CA ALA A 331 2.84 -14.94 0.94
C ALA A 331 3.98 -15.92 0.61
N ASP A 332 5.17 -15.38 0.35
CA ASP A 332 6.40 -16.16 0.16
C ASP A 332 6.71 -17.00 1.41
N LEU A 333 6.77 -16.36 2.60
CA LEU A 333 7.08 -17.04 3.85
C LEU A 333 6.09 -18.16 4.18
N LEU A 334 4.78 -17.89 4.09
CA LEU A 334 3.75 -18.89 4.36
C LEU A 334 3.86 -20.08 3.39
N THR A 335 4.15 -19.82 2.12
CA THR A 335 4.32 -20.89 1.12
C THR A 335 5.53 -21.76 1.44
N LYS A 336 6.66 -21.15 1.81
CA LYS A 336 7.88 -21.86 2.21
C LYS A 336 7.64 -22.77 3.42
N GLU A 337 6.87 -22.32 4.40
CA GLU A 337 6.52 -23.15 5.54
C GLU A 337 5.58 -24.31 5.13
N LEU A 338 4.57 -24.04 4.31
CA LEU A 338 3.62 -25.05 3.83
C LEU A 338 4.24 -26.11 2.90
N LEU A 339 5.39 -25.84 2.27
CA LEU A 339 6.14 -26.87 1.54
C LEU A 339 6.55 -28.05 2.44
N ASN A 340 6.69 -27.83 3.75
CA ASN A 340 7.04 -28.86 4.72
C ASN A 340 5.83 -29.61 5.29
N TYR A 341 4.62 -29.34 4.81
CA TYR A 341 3.35 -29.87 5.36
C TYR A 341 3.34 -31.41 5.49
N GLU A 342 3.90 -32.13 4.52
CA GLU A 342 3.93 -33.60 4.52
C GLU A 342 4.82 -34.17 5.64
N ASN A 343 5.85 -33.44 6.07
CA ASN A 343 6.79 -33.88 7.10
C ASN A 343 6.39 -33.39 8.49
N ASP A 344 5.93 -32.14 8.60
CA ASP A 344 5.81 -31.45 9.88
C ASP A 344 4.37 -31.26 10.35
N ASN A 345 3.37 -31.63 9.54
CA ASN A 345 1.95 -31.30 9.69
C ASN A 345 1.63 -29.78 9.63
N LEU A 346 0.34 -29.44 9.43
CA LEU A 346 -0.09 -28.05 9.23
C LEU A 346 0.21 -27.15 10.43
N VAL A 347 -0.06 -27.62 11.65
CA VAL A 347 0.08 -26.82 12.87
C VAL A 347 1.53 -26.36 13.05
N SER A 348 2.50 -27.25 12.84
CA SER A 348 3.92 -26.91 12.95
C SER A 348 4.36 -25.90 11.88
N CYS A 349 3.87 -26.04 10.64
CA CYS A 349 4.12 -25.06 9.58
C CYS A 349 3.57 -23.69 9.94
N ILE A 350 2.32 -23.62 10.43
CA ILE A 350 1.67 -22.37 10.82
C ILE A 350 2.36 -21.73 12.01
N LYS A 351 2.80 -22.53 13.00
CA LYS A 351 3.58 -22.04 14.12
C LYS A 351 4.85 -21.31 13.69
N ARG A 352 5.66 -21.93 12.82
CA ARG A 352 6.91 -21.30 12.33
C ARG A 352 6.63 -20.06 11.49
N TYR A 353 5.56 -20.06 10.70
CA TYR A 353 5.12 -18.85 9.99
C TYR A 353 4.76 -17.75 11.00
N ASN A 354 3.92 -18.04 11.99
CA ASN A 354 3.44 -17.10 12.99
C ASN A 354 4.61 -16.49 13.78
N GLU A 355 5.56 -17.30 14.23
CA GLU A 355 6.75 -16.85 14.96
C GLU A 355 7.60 -15.86 14.14
N GLN A 356 7.92 -16.21 12.89
CA GLN A 356 8.74 -15.39 12.01
C GLN A 356 8.03 -14.11 11.57
N MET A 357 6.78 -14.24 11.12
CA MET A 357 5.98 -13.12 10.66
C MET A 357 5.70 -12.15 11.81
N ARG A 358 5.36 -12.61 13.02
CA ARG A 358 5.15 -11.72 14.18
C ARG A 358 6.42 -10.95 14.54
N ALA A 359 7.57 -11.61 14.61
CA ALA A 359 8.82 -10.93 14.97
C ALA A 359 9.17 -9.83 13.97
N ARG A 360 9.09 -10.13 12.66
CA ARG A 360 9.37 -9.18 11.59
C ARG A 360 8.35 -8.03 11.57
N SER A 361 7.07 -8.36 11.46
CA SER A 361 6.01 -7.37 11.29
C SER A 361 5.87 -6.46 12.50
N SER A 362 6.06 -6.98 13.72
CA SER A 362 6.03 -6.15 14.93
C SER A 362 7.07 -5.05 14.89
N LYS A 363 8.29 -5.39 14.43
CA LYS A 363 9.37 -4.41 14.29
C LYS A 363 9.02 -3.33 13.27
N ASP A 364 8.47 -3.71 12.13
CA ASP A 364 8.14 -2.78 11.06
C ASP A 364 6.96 -1.86 11.44
N VAL A 365 5.92 -2.40 12.08
CA VAL A 365 4.80 -1.63 12.66
C VAL A 365 5.33 -0.61 13.67
N MET A 366 6.16 -1.04 14.64
CA MET A 366 6.70 -0.14 15.66
C MET A 366 7.60 0.96 15.08
N ALA A 367 8.42 0.63 14.08
CA ALA A 367 9.26 1.60 13.38
C ALA A 367 8.41 2.64 12.62
N SER A 368 7.41 2.17 11.87
CA SER A 368 6.42 3.02 11.18
C SER A 368 5.69 3.94 12.15
N ARG A 369 5.18 3.39 13.26
CA ARG A 369 4.49 4.14 14.31
C ARG A 369 5.37 5.23 14.90
N SER A 370 6.62 4.90 15.23
CA SER A 370 7.56 5.86 15.80
C SER A 370 7.83 7.04 14.87
N ILE A 371 7.89 6.79 13.56
CA ILE A 371 8.05 7.85 12.55
C ILE A 371 6.82 8.78 12.56
N VAL A 372 5.61 8.22 12.52
CA VAL A 372 4.36 9.02 12.52
C VAL A 372 4.23 9.85 13.80
N ILE A 373 4.48 9.25 14.96
CA ILE A 373 4.38 9.95 16.26
C ILE A 373 5.38 11.10 16.31
N LYS A 374 6.63 10.91 15.86
CA LYS A 374 7.61 12.01 15.82
C LYS A 374 7.24 13.11 14.83
N GLN A 375 6.57 12.74 13.74
CA GLN A 375 6.21 13.69 12.68
C GLN A 375 5.01 14.57 13.03
N ARG A 376 4.10 14.09 13.89
CA ARG A 376 2.90 14.86 14.26
C ARG A 376 3.20 15.99 15.25
N ASP A 377 4.36 15.97 15.89
CA ASP A 377 4.77 16.98 16.84
C ASP A 377 5.44 18.15 16.10
N PRO A 378 5.20 19.42 16.50
CA PRO A 378 5.85 20.56 15.89
C PRO A 378 7.38 20.53 16.08
N VAL A 379 8.11 21.09 15.12
CA VAL A 379 9.57 21.18 15.21
C VAL A 379 9.95 22.26 16.23
N GLY A 380 10.80 21.90 17.20
CA GLY A 380 11.36 22.84 18.19
C GLY A 380 10.54 22.98 19.48
N THR A 381 9.60 22.07 19.74
CA THR A 381 8.89 21.93 21.03
C THR A 381 9.69 21.22 22.10
#